data_AF-A0A7Z9LD11-F1
#
_entry.id   AF-A0A7Z9LD11-F1
#
_cell.length_a   1.000
_cell.length_b   1.000
_cell.length_c   1.000
_cell.angle_alpha   90.00
_cell.angle_beta   90.00
_cell.angle_gamma   90.00
#
_symmetry.space_group_name_H-M   'P 1'
#
loop_
_entity.id
_entity.type
_entity.pdbx_description
1 polymer ?
#
loop_
_entity_poly.entity_id
_entity_poly.type
_entity_poly.pdbx_seq_one_letter_code
_entity_poly.pdbx_strand_id
1 'polypeptide(L)'
;MTSALAAALGRGHREEGVHDCWKHYPGIGRSRLDPHHRLPRVPAEGSRAHLRPFIAAATSGASIIMTSHVVAEALDGDLPVTFSSKAVAGRLRSTIGFDGVITSDCLEMGALSSVSFEEIARRTASAGHDVLLVSHSADRQRIARDVIGALEGDQGESHRRLETLAREARIPSGSMPEDGEALAGEIAEGGVTLLRGTSARIPRGGKWLLVLPSLETTSPVEDPSPGEKLGELESLIKERCEVIRVSSEPTSEQIAEVARGAAQVAGLIVALKGARK
;
A
#
# COMPACT_ATOMS: atom_id res chain seq x y z
N MET A 1 -10.56 -12.84 7.81
CA MET A 1 -11.04 -12.00 6.71
C MET A 1 -9.90 -11.57 5.78
N THR A 2 -8.92 -10.76 6.23
CA THR A 2 -7.82 -10.25 5.39
C THR A 2 -7.12 -11.33 4.55
N SER A 3 -6.63 -12.40 5.19
CA SER A 3 -5.93 -13.48 4.46
C SER A 3 -6.81 -14.18 3.43
N ALA A 4 -8.11 -14.32 3.69
CA ALA A 4 -9.03 -15.00 2.78
C ALA A 4 -9.30 -14.14 1.53
N LEU A 5 -9.48 -12.82 1.71
CA LEU A 5 -9.64 -11.88 0.60
C LEU A 5 -8.36 -11.76 -0.23
N ALA A 6 -7.20 -11.63 0.42
CA ALA A 6 -5.91 -11.59 -0.26
C ALA A 6 -5.65 -12.87 -1.07
N ALA A 7 -5.95 -14.04 -0.50
CA ALA A 7 -5.84 -15.30 -1.21
C ALA A 7 -6.83 -15.42 -2.39
N ALA A 8 -8.05 -14.91 -2.25
CA ALA A 8 -9.02 -14.91 -3.35
C ALA A 8 -8.58 -13.99 -4.50
N LEU A 9 -8.15 -12.76 -4.18
CA LEU A 9 -7.63 -11.81 -5.16
C LEU A 9 -6.39 -12.36 -5.86
N GLY A 10 -5.45 -12.92 -5.08
CA GLY A 10 -4.23 -13.52 -5.62
C GLY A 10 -4.49 -14.72 -6.53
N ARG A 11 -5.47 -15.57 -6.20
CA ARG A 11 -5.90 -16.65 -7.11
C ARG A 11 -6.44 -16.10 -8.43
N GLY A 12 -7.31 -15.10 -8.39
CA GLY A 12 -7.85 -14.47 -9.60
C GLY A 12 -6.75 -13.90 -10.50
N HIS A 13 -5.76 -13.19 -9.94
CA HIS A 13 -4.60 -12.72 -10.71
C HIS A 13 -3.87 -13.88 -11.41
N ARG A 14 -3.56 -14.95 -10.67
CA ARG A 14 -2.79 -16.09 -11.19
C ARG A 14 -3.57 -16.91 -12.22
N GLU A 15 -4.89 -17.01 -12.08
CA GLU A 15 -5.77 -17.64 -13.08
C GLU A 15 -5.69 -16.91 -14.43
N GLU A 16 -5.56 -15.58 -14.41
CA GLU A 16 -5.33 -14.73 -15.57
C GLU A 16 -3.85 -14.63 -15.99
N GLY A 17 -2.96 -15.40 -15.35
CA GLY A 17 -1.53 -15.44 -15.65
C GLY A 17 -0.72 -14.25 -15.12
N VAL A 18 -1.29 -13.45 -14.23
CA VAL A 18 -0.61 -12.34 -13.53
C VAL A 18 -0.16 -12.79 -12.14
N HIS A 19 1.09 -12.57 -11.79
CA HIS A 19 1.58 -12.88 -10.45
C HIS A 19 1.08 -11.88 -9.40
N ASP A 20 0.57 -12.40 -8.29
CA ASP A 20 0.16 -11.61 -7.14
C ASP A 20 1.35 -11.22 -6.25
N CYS A 21 1.26 -10.04 -5.62
CA CYS A 21 2.26 -9.54 -4.70
C CYS A 21 1.62 -9.14 -3.36
N TRP A 22 1.89 -9.94 -2.33
CA TRP A 22 1.39 -9.69 -0.98
C TRP A 22 2.29 -8.67 -0.29
N LYS A 23 1.70 -7.54 0.11
CA LYS A 23 2.45 -6.43 0.67
C LYS A 23 1.73 -5.72 1.81
N HIS A 24 2.44 -5.10 2.75
CA HIS A 24 3.91 -5.08 2.88
C HIS A 24 4.31 -5.91 4.11
N TYR A 25 5.14 -6.96 3.93
CA TYR A 25 5.67 -7.79 5.02
C TYR A 25 6.53 -6.95 5.96
N PRO A 26 6.36 -7.06 7.30
CA PRO A 26 5.57 -8.05 8.05
C PRO A 26 4.17 -7.57 8.44
N GLY A 27 3.71 -6.49 7.82
CA GLY A 27 2.50 -5.75 8.14
C GLY A 27 2.80 -4.58 9.08
N ILE A 28 2.60 -3.37 8.57
CA ILE A 28 2.83 -2.11 9.30
C ILE A 28 1.63 -1.69 10.17
N GLY A 29 0.49 -2.39 10.04
CA GLY A 29 -0.74 -2.14 10.80
C GLY A 29 -1.15 -0.67 10.83
N ARG A 30 -1.43 -0.15 12.03
CA ARG A 30 -1.79 1.25 12.28
C ARG A 30 -0.57 2.13 12.62
N SER A 31 0.60 1.88 12.02
CA SER A 31 1.76 2.77 12.21
C SER A 31 1.35 4.22 11.92
N ARG A 32 1.68 5.14 12.83
CA ARG A 32 1.43 6.58 12.67
C ARG A 32 2.47 7.28 11.80
N LEU A 33 3.60 6.61 11.57
CA LEU A 33 4.70 7.11 10.75
C LEU A 33 4.65 6.45 9.38
N ASP A 34 4.77 7.29 8.37
CA ASP A 34 4.85 6.90 6.97
C ASP A 34 6.31 6.60 6.60
N PRO A 35 6.62 5.37 6.14
CA PRO A 35 7.97 5.00 5.68
C PRO A 35 8.48 5.87 4.52
N HIS A 36 7.64 6.62 3.84
CA HIS A 36 8.09 7.62 2.86
C HIS A 36 8.89 8.77 3.49
N HIS A 37 8.69 9.06 4.78
CA HIS A 37 9.30 10.22 5.45
C HIS A 37 10.25 9.83 6.60
N ARG A 38 9.93 8.78 7.35
CA ARG A 38 10.67 8.36 8.55
C ARG A 38 10.58 6.85 8.72
N LEU A 39 11.61 6.24 9.32
CA LEU A 39 11.59 4.81 9.63
C LEU A 39 10.54 4.50 10.73
N PRO A 40 9.45 3.80 10.41
CA PRO A 40 8.44 3.41 11.39
C PRO A 40 8.96 2.26 12.25
N ARG A 41 8.45 2.19 13.49
CA ARG A 41 8.74 1.12 14.45
C ARG A 41 7.44 0.52 14.97
N VAL A 42 7.32 -0.80 14.87
CA VAL A 42 6.14 -1.56 15.33
C VAL A 42 6.54 -2.40 16.54
N PRO A 43 5.88 -2.22 17.70
CA PRO A 43 6.17 -3.00 18.90
C PRO A 43 6.01 -4.50 18.71
N ALA A 44 6.66 -5.29 19.57
CA ALA A 44 6.68 -6.75 19.48
C ALA A 44 5.27 -7.39 19.50
N GLU A 45 4.33 -6.86 20.27
CA GLU A 45 2.97 -7.38 20.33
C GLU A 45 2.23 -7.20 19.00
N GLY A 46 2.27 -5.99 18.43
CA GLY A 46 1.60 -5.67 17.17
C GLY A 46 2.20 -6.42 15.98
N SER A 47 3.53 -6.48 15.91
CA SER A 47 4.22 -7.14 14.79
C SER A 47 3.92 -8.64 14.71
N ARG A 48 3.73 -9.35 15.84
CA ARG A 48 3.30 -10.77 15.80
C ARG A 48 1.92 -10.98 15.21
N ALA A 49 0.95 -10.13 15.56
CA ALA A 49 -0.41 -10.23 15.04
C ALA A 49 -0.46 -9.99 13.52
N HIS A 50 0.37 -9.07 13.03
CA HIS A 50 0.41 -8.70 11.61
C HIS A 50 1.05 -9.75 10.70
N LEU A 51 1.73 -10.77 11.24
CA LEU A 51 2.31 -11.86 10.45
C LEU A 51 1.28 -12.84 9.89
N ARG A 52 0.07 -12.89 10.44
CA ARG A 52 -0.96 -13.89 10.07
C ARG A 52 -1.26 -13.94 8.57
N PRO A 53 -1.40 -12.82 7.84
CA PRO A 53 -1.57 -12.85 6.39
C PRO A 53 -0.37 -13.47 5.66
N PHE A 54 0.86 -13.25 6.12
CA PHE A 54 2.06 -13.76 5.44
C PHE A 54 2.31 -15.24 5.70
N ILE A 55 1.86 -15.76 6.86
CA ILE A 55 1.76 -17.21 7.07
C ILE A 55 0.76 -17.83 6.09
N ALA A 56 -0.38 -17.16 5.86
CA ALA A 56 -1.35 -17.62 4.86
C ALA A 56 -0.83 -17.47 3.42
N ALA A 57 -0.01 -16.47 3.12
CA ALA A 57 0.61 -16.30 1.80
C ALA A 57 1.43 -17.54 1.41
N ALA A 58 2.24 -18.06 2.33
CA ALA A 58 3.06 -19.26 2.12
C ALA A 58 2.24 -20.54 1.82
N THR A 59 0.99 -20.59 2.26
CA THR A 59 0.11 -21.76 2.07
C THR A 59 -0.97 -21.56 1.01
N SER A 60 -1.11 -20.35 0.45
CA SER A 60 -2.16 -20.00 -0.52
C SER A 60 -1.67 -19.89 -1.96
N GLY A 61 -0.40 -20.25 -2.20
CA GLY A 61 0.24 -20.16 -3.52
C GLY A 61 0.56 -18.74 -3.94
N ALA A 62 0.81 -17.83 -2.99
CA ALA A 62 1.23 -16.47 -3.30
C ALA A 62 2.53 -16.48 -4.12
N SER A 63 2.58 -15.69 -5.19
CA SER A 63 3.73 -15.66 -6.10
C SER A 63 4.89 -14.85 -5.51
N ILE A 64 4.56 -13.67 -4.98
CA ILE A 64 5.52 -12.66 -4.53
C ILE A 64 5.11 -12.14 -3.14
N ILE A 65 6.08 -11.92 -2.27
CA ILE A 65 5.93 -11.12 -1.05
C ILE A 65 6.86 -9.91 -1.11
N MET A 66 6.31 -8.72 -0.88
CA MET A 66 7.08 -7.48 -0.77
C MET A 66 7.30 -7.09 0.68
N THR A 67 8.55 -6.85 1.08
CA THR A 67 8.90 -6.34 2.42
C THR A 67 8.71 -4.83 2.52
N SER A 68 8.56 -4.29 3.74
CA SER A 68 8.49 -2.84 3.99
C SER A 68 9.71 -2.34 4.76
N HIS A 69 10.00 -1.05 4.64
CA HIS A 69 11.03 -0.37 5.43
C HIS A 69 10.50 0.00 6.82
N VAL A 70 10.43 -1.00 7.71
CA VAL A 70 9.91 -0.84 9.08
C VAL A 70 10.77 -1.65 10.06
N VAL A 71 11.01 -1.12 11.25
CA VAL A 71 11.56 -1.92 12.37
C VAL A 71 10.41 -2.66 13.05
N ALA A 72 10.42 -3.99 12.97
CA ALA A 72 9.40 -4.83 13.58
C ALA A 72 10.03 -5.62 14.73
N GLU A 73 9.83 -5.16 15.97
CA GLU A 73 10.62 -5.63 17.13
C GLU A 73 10.51 -7.12 17.43
N ALA A 74 9.41 -7.78 17.04
CA ALA A 74 9.29 -9.23 17.20
C ALA A 74 10.15 -10.03 16.21
N LEU A 75 10.62 -9.41 15.13
CA LEU A 75 11.49 -10.00 14.13
C LEU A 75 12.94 -9.57 14.33
N ASP A 76 13.14 -8.26 14.43
CA ASP A 76 14.43 -7.63 14.64
C ASP A 76 14.21 -6.24 15.26
N GLY A 77 14.84 -5.99 16.41
CA GLY A 77 14.72 -4.72 17.13
C GLY A 77 15.72 -3.65 16.67
N ASP A 78 16.74 -4.05 15.89
CA ASP A 78 17.87 -3.20 15.56
C ASP A 78 17.83 -2.73 14.10
N LEU A 79 17.32 -3.59 13.21
CA LEU A 79 17.31 -3.35 11.77
C LEU A 79 15.89 -3.24 11.21
N PRO A 80 15.67 -2.42 10.16
CA PRO A 80 14.45 -2.52 9.38
C PRO A 80 14.35 -3.91 8.74
N VAL A 81 13.14 -4.40 8.53
CA VAL A 81 12.89 -5.71 7.93
C VAL A 81 13.62 -5.89 6.60
N THR A 82 13.67 -4.86 5.77
CA THR A 82 14.41 -4.87 4.49
C THR A 82 15.91 -5.18 4.63
N PHE A 83 16.54 -4.87 5.77
CA PHE A 83 17.96 -5.17 6.02
C PHE A 83 18.18 -6.38 6.92
N SER A 84 17.12 -6.94 7.52
CA SER A 84 17.25 -7.99 8.53
C SER A 84 17.19 -9.37 7.90
N SER A 85 18.33 -10.06 7.85
CA SER A 85 18.39 -11.48 7.50
C SER A 85 17.59 -12.36 8.47
N LYS A 86 17.46 -11.96 9.74
CA LYS A 86 16.59 -12.63 10.71
C LYS A 86 15.12 -12.55 10.29
N ALA A 87 14.67 -11.38 9.83
CA ALA A 87 13.30 -11.15 9.42
C ALA A 87 12.95 -11.78 8.05
N VAL A 88 13.89 -11.74 7.11
CA VAL A 88 13.67 -12.17 5.72
C VAL A 88 14.10 -13.64 5.53
N ALA A 89 15.40 -13.93 5.50
CA ALA A 89 15.87 -15.31 5.36
C ALA A 89 15.44 -16.21 6.54
N GLY A 90 15.60 -15.76 7.79
CA GLY A 90 15.31 -16.57 8.98
C GLY A 90 13.81 -16.81 9.20
N ARG A 91 13.01 -15.73 9.21
CA ARG A 91 11.58 -15.84 9.51
C ARG A 91 10.74 -16.11 8.26
N LEU A 92 10.83 -15.28 7.22
CA LEU A 92 9.94 -15.39 6.05
C LEU A 92 10.26 -16.62 5.20
N ARG A 93 11.53 -16.78 4.81
CA ARG A 93 11.97 -17.92 4.00
C ARG A 93 11.96 -19.20 4.84
N SER A 94 12.75 -19.27 5.92
CA SER A 94 12.95 -20.54 6.64
C SER A 94 11.81 -20.92 7.57
N THR A 95 11.34 -20.02 8.45
CA THR A 95 10.35 -20.42 9.49
C THR A 95 8.91 -20.44 8.98
N ILE A 96 8.53 -19.45 8.18
CA ILE A 96 7.21 -19.39 7.54
C ILE A 96 7.15 -20.35 6.33
N GLY A 97 8.29 -20.63 5.69
CA GLY A 97 8.35 -21.54 4.55
C GLY A 97 7.78 -20.92 3.28
N PHE A 98 7.95 -19.61 3.08
CA PHE A 98 7.56 -18.99 1.82
C PHE A 98 8.61 -19.31 0.76
N ASP A 99 8.22 -20.00 -0.32
CA ASP A 99 9.13 -20.45 -1.39
C ASP A 99 9.11 -19.57 -2.65
N GLY A 100 8.14 -18.65 -2.77
CA GLY A 100 8.04 -17.70 -3.87
C GLY A 100 9.10 -16.59 -3.84
N VAL A 101 8.93 -15.56 -4.66
CA VAL A 101 9.88 -14.45 -4.76
C VAL A 101 9.67 -13.43 -3.65
N ILE A 102 10.75 -13.04 -2.99
CA ILE A 102 10.78 -11.97 -2.01
C ILE A 102 11.38 -10.73 -2.66
N THR A 103 10.59 -9.66 -2.73
CA THR A 103 11.05 -8.35 -3.23
C THR A 103 11.09 -7.33 -2.11
N SER A 104 11.98 -6.33 -2.20
CA SER A 104 11.89 -5.15 -1.34
C SER A 104 10.76 -4.23 -1.78
N ASP A 105 10.33 -3.34 -0.89
CA ASP A 105 9.72 -2.06 -1.29
C ASP A 105 10.74 -1.19 -2.05
N CYS A 106 10.30 -0.05 -2.57
CA CYS A 106 11.17 0.86 -3.31
C CYS A 106 12.33 1.37 -2.44
N LEU A 107 13.56 0.97 -2.76
CA LEU A 107 14.78 1.32 -2.02
C LEU A 107 15.14 2.81 -2.07
N GLU A 108 14.37 3.60 -2.81
CA GLU A 108 14.52 5.05 -2.92
C GLU A 108 13.68 5.82 -1.89
N MET A 109 12.87 5.13 -1.08
CA MET A 109 12.02 5.72 -0.04
C MET A 109 12.80 6.39 1.09
N GLY A 110 12.22 7.43 1.68
CA GLY A 110 12.86 8.26 2.70
C GLY A 110 13.27 7.53 3.98
N ALA A 111 12.62 6.41 4.33
CA ALA A 111 12.98 5.59 5.49
C ALA A 111 14.44 5.11 5.50
N LEU A 112 15.07 4.99 4.33
CA LEU A 112 16.46 4.51 4.18
C LEU A 112 17.46 5.63 3.84
N SER A 113 17.01 6.89 3.77
CA SER A 113 17.78 8.03 3.26
C SER A 113 19.06 8.37 4.04
N SER A 114 19.23 7.85 5.26
CA SER A 114 20.44 8.02 6.05
C SER A 114 21.59 7.07 5.69
N VAL A 115 21.36 6.12 4.77
CA VAL A 115 22.32 5.09 4.36
C VAL A 115 22.70 5.33 2.89
N SER A 116 23.97 5.08 2.52
CA SER A 116 24.38 5.17 1.12
C SER A 116 23.65 4.13 0.27
N PHE A 117 23.29 4.46 -0.97
CA PHE A 117 22.50 3.55 -1.80
C PHE A 117 23.21 2.22 -2.08
N GLU A 118 24.53 2.24 -2.21
CA GLU A 118 25.34 1.02 -2.34
C GLU A 118 25.19 0.10 -1.11
N GLU A 119 25.20 0.66 0.10
CA GLU A 119 24.99 -0.09 1.34
C GLU A 119 23.53 -0.55 1.48
N ILE A 120 22.56 0.26 1.03
CA ILE A 120 21.14 -0.15 0.96
C ILE A 120 21.01 -1.40 0.08
N ALA A 121 21.60 -1.39 -1.13
CA ALA A 121 21.56 -2.52 -2.04
C ALA A 121 22.23 -3.75 -1.43
N ARG A 122 23.44 -3.59 -0.86
CA ARG A 122 24.20 -4.68 -0.24
C ARG A 122 23.41 -5.33 0.90
N ARG A 123 22.93 -4.54 1.86
CA ARG A 123 22.16 -5.04 3.02
C ARG A 123 20.87 -5.72 2.60
N THR A 124 20.16 -5.16 1.62
CA THR A 124 18.89 -5.71 1.14
C THR A 124 19.11 -7.09 0.50
N ALA A 125 20.12 -7.19 -0.37
CA ALA A 125 20.48 -8.46 -1.00
C ALA A 125 20.96 -9.49 0.05
N SER A 126 21.87 -9.10 0.95
CA SER A 126 22.35 -9.97 2.05
C SER A 126 21.25 -10.40 3.03
N ALA A 127 20.12 -9.68 3.12
CA ALA A 127 18.99 -10.08 3.94
C ALA A 127 18.21 -11.28 3.36
N GLY A 128 18.39 -11.57 2.06
CA GLY A 128 17.75 -12.69 1.36
C GLY A 128 16.59 -12.31 0.44
N HIS A 129 16.59 -11.09 -0.10
CA HIS A 129 15.65 -10.69 -1.15
C HIS A 129 16.11 -11.26 -2.50
N ASP A 130 15.16 -11.76 -3.30
CA ASP A 130 15.43 -12.20 -4.66
C ASP A 130 15.39 -11.01 -5.65
N VAL A 131 14.61 -9.95 -5.32
CA VAL A 131 14.48 -8.72 -6.13
C VAL A 131 14.69 -7.47 -5.27
N LEU A 132 15.53 -6.56 -5.75
CA LEU A 132 15.71 -5.22 -5.19
C LEU A 132 14.94 -4.21 -6.05
N LEU A 133 13.90 -3.60 -5.48
CA LEU A 133 13.04 -2.68 -6.22
C LEU A 133 13.62 -1.26 -6.24
N VAL A 134 13.94 -0.76 -7.44
CA VAL A 134 14.48 0.58 -7.69
C VAL A 134 13.66 1.26 -8.79
N SER A 135 12.66 2.03 -8.40
CA SER A 135 11.60 2.46 -9.31
C SER A 135 11.94 3.66 -10.20
N HIS A 136 12.84 4.56 -9.76
CA HIS A 136 12.89 5.93 -10.32
C HIS A 136 14.24 6.28 -10.94
N SER A 137 15.34 5.82 -10.34
CA SER A 137 16.68 6.31 -10.69
C SER A 137 17.52 5.27 -11.45
N ALA A 138 17.77 5.51 -12.74
CA ALA A 138 18.60 4.62 -13.57
C ALA A 138 20.04 4.44 -13.05
N ASP A 139 20.65 5.48 -12.48
CA ASP A 139 21.98 5.37 -11.84
C ASP A 139 21.95 4.43 -10.64
N ARG A 140 20.88 4.50 -9.82
CA ARG A 140 20.69 3.60 -8.67
C ARG A 140 20.43 2.17 -9.12
N GLN A 141 19.69 1.96 -10.20
CA GLN A 141 19.52 0.63 -10.81
C GLN A 141 20.87 0.02 -11.22
N ARG A 142 21.76 0.83 -11.84
CA ARG A 142 23.13 0.38 -12.18
C ARG A 142 23.95 0.03 -10.94
N ILE A 143 23.90 0.86 -9.89
CA ILE A 143 24.58 0.57 -8.62
C ILE A 143 24.07 -0.74 -8.01
N ALA A 144 22.74 -0.94 -7.95
CA ALA A 144 22.17 -2.17 -7.40
C ALA A 144 22.61 -3.41 -8.18
N ARG A 145 22.60 -3.35 -9.52
CA ARG A 145 23.12 -4.44 -10.37
C ARG A 145 24.60 -4.73 -10.08
N ASP A 146 25.44 -3.71 -10.01
CA ASP A 146 26.88 -3.87 -9.80
C ASP A 146 27.16 -4.46 -8.40
N VAL A 147 26.41 -4.03 -7.38
CA VAL A 147 26.46 -4.61 -6.03
C VAL A 147 26.07 -6.08 -6.06
N ILE A 148 24.92 -6.44 -6.66
CA ILE A 148 24.47 -7.85 -6.74
C ILE A 148 25.51 -8.70 -7.46
N GLY A 149 26.09 -8.20 -8.56
CA GLY A 149 27.12 -8.91 -9.33
C GLY A 149 28.44 -9.11 -8.58
N ALA A 150 28.70 -8.31 -7.54
CA ALA A 150 29.89 -8.41 -6.69
C ALA A 150 29.67 -9.19 -5.39
N LEU A 151 28.44 -9.61 -5.08
CA LEU A 151 28.15 -10.36 -3.85
C LEU A 151 28.75 -11.76 -3.91
N GLU A 152 29.40 -12.15 -2.82
CA GLU A 152 29.84 -13.53 -2.62
C GLU A 152 28.64 -14.41 -2.23
N GLY A 153 28.53 -15.60 -2.82
CA GLY A 153 27.49 -16.58 -2.51
C GLY A 153 26.70 -17.07 -3.73
N ASP A 154 25.94 -18.14 -3.55
CA ASP A 154 25.12 -18.73 -4.61
C ASP A 154 23.77 -18.00 -4.75
N GLN A 155 23.56 -17.37 -5.90
CA GLN A 155 22.29 -16.72 -6.28
C GLN A 155 21.39 -17.64 -7.11
N GLY A 156 21.79 -18.89 -7.33
CA GLY A 156 21.11 -19.83 -8.22
C GLY A 156 19.70 -20.18 -7.79
N GLU A 157 19.40 -20.17 -6.50
CA GLU A 157 18.03 -20.37 -6.02
C GLU A 157 17.15 -19.13 -6.31
N SER A 158 17.65 -17.92 -6.08
CA SER A 158 16.94 -16.67 -6.42
C SER A 158 16.63 -16.62 -7.93
N HIS A 159 17.61 -16.94 -8.78
CA HIS A 159 17.41 -17.03 -10.23
C HIS A 159 16.38 -18.08 -10.60
N ARG A 160 16.43 -19.29 -10.01
CA ARG A 160 15.43 -20.34 -10.28
C ARG A 160 14.00 -19.90 -9.95
N ARG A 161 13.80 -19.18 -8.85
CA ARG A 161 12.47 -18.63 -8.51
C ARG A 161 12.00 -17.61 -9.54
N LEU A 162 12.89 -16.71 -9.96
CA LEU A 162 12.58 -15.68 -10.97
C LEU A 162 12.28 -16.30 -12.33
N GLU A 163 13.04 -17.31 -12.75
CA GLU A 163 12.80 -18.06 -13.99
C GLU A 163 11.47 -18.81 -13.94
N THR A 164 11.11 -19.36 -12.78
CA THR A 164 9.82 -20.04 -12.58
C THR A 164 8.67 -19.05 -12.74
N LEU A 165 8.72 -17.89 -12.06
CA LEU A 165 7.73 -16.82 -12.28
C LEU A 165 7.69 -16.37 -13.75
N ALA A 166 8.84 -16.09 -14.37
CA ALA A 166 8.87 -15.61 -15.75
C ALA A 166 8.24 -16.61 -16.74
N ARG A 167 8.35 -17.92 -16.47
CA ARG A 167 7.75 -18.98 -17.30
C ARG A 167 6.23 -19.10 -17.10
N GLU A 168 5.75 -18.85 -15.89
CA GLU A 168 4.34 -18.95 -15.53
C GLU A 168 3.55 -17.67 -15.86
N ALA A 169 4.25 -16.54 -15.96
CA ALA A 169 3.68 -15.27 -16.35
C ALA A 169 3.11 -15.33 -17.77
N ARG A 170 1.87 -14.88 -17.92
CA ARG A 170 1.29 -14.55 -19.22
C ARG A 170 1.01 -13.06 -19.19
N ILE A 171 1.60 -12.33 -20.12
CA ILE A 171 1.26 -10.91 -20.30
C ILE A 171 -0.20 -10.91 -20.79
N PRO A 172 -1.16 -10.39 -19.99
CA PRO A 172 -2.54 -10.36 -20.43
C PRO A 172 -2.62 -9.52 -21.69
N SER A 173 -3.02 -10.14 -22.80
CA SER A 173 -3.31 -9.46 -24.06
C SER A 173 -4.82 -9.36 -24.19
N GLY A 174 -5.38 -8.17 -24.05
CA GLY A 174 -6.83 -7.96 -24.12
C GLY A 174 -7.22 -6.50 -23.93
N SER A 175 -8.47 -6.18 -24.26
CA SER A 175 -9.10 -4.91 -23.86
C SER A 175 -9.65 -5.05 -22.43
N MET A 176 -9.93 -3.94 -21.77
CA MET A 176 -10.69 -3.96 -20.52
C MET A 176 -11.99 -4.77 -20.73
N PRO A 177 -12.42 -5.61 -19.77
CA PRO A 177 -13.68 -6.33 -19.88
C PRO A 177 -14.82 -5.37 -20.22
N GLU A 178 -15.72 -5.77 -21.13
CA GLU A 178 -16.86 -4.94 -21.56
C GLU A 178 -17.76 -4.52 -20.38
N ASP A 179 -17.75 -5.29 -19.29
CA ASP A 179 -18.51 -5.09 -18.07
C ASP A 179 -17.67 -4.54 -16.89
N GLY A 180 -16.39 -4.22 -17.11
CA GLY A 180 -15.47 -3.84 -16.04
C GLY A 180 -15.92 -2.61 -15.23
N GLU A 181 -16.54 -1.63 -15.89
CA GLU A 181 -17.10 -0.44 -15.24
C GLU A 181 -18.33 -0.80 -14.36
N ALA A 182 -19.23 -1.62 -14.89
CA ALA A 182 -20.42 -2.06 -14.15
C ALA A 182 -20.04 -2.89 -12.91
N LEU A 183 -19.10 -3.82 -13.06
CA LEU A 183 -18.58 -4.64 -11.98
C LEU A 183 -17.86 -3.79 -10.92
N ALA A 184 -17.07 -2.79 -11.34
CA ALA A 184 -16.44 -1.85 -10.41
C ALA A 184 -17.49 -1.07 -9.61
N GLY A 185 -18.60 -0.67 -10.26
CA GLY A 185 -19.76 -0.06 -9.61
C GLY A 185 -20.37 -0.97 -8.53
N GLU A 186 -20.65 -2.24 -8.87
CA GLU A 186 -21.20 -3.22 -7.93
C GLU A 186 -20.27 -3.44 -6.71
N ILE A 187 -18.96 -3.57 -6.95
CA ILE A 187 -17.96 -3.72 -5.88
C ILE A 187 -17.95 -2.48 -4.98
N ALA A 188 -17.99 -1.27 -5.56
CA ALA A 188 -17.99 -0.02 -4.82
C ALA A 188 -19.26 0.12 -3.96
N GLU A 189 -20.44 -0.18 -4.51
CA GLU A 189 -21.71 -0.17 -3.80
C GLU A 189 -21.74 -1.20 -2.67
N GLY A 190 -21.28 -2.44 -2.92
CA GLY A 190 -21.15 -3.48 -1.91
C GLY A 190 -20.17 -3.15 -0.79
N GLY A 191 -19.22 -2.24 -1.03
CA GLY A 191 -18.30 -1.71 -0.02
C GLY A 191 -18.90 -0.64 0.91
N VAL A 192 -20.06 -0.06 0.58
CA VAL A 192 -20.68 0.99 1.39
C VAL A 192 -21.28 0.40 2.67
N THR A 193 -20.80 0.87 3.83
CA THR A 193 -21.32 0.44 5.13
C THR A 193 -22.08 1.58 5.82
N LEU A 194 -23.40 1.41 6.00
CA LEU A 194 -24.22 2.34 6.78
C LEU A 194 -23.98 2.12 8.29
N LEU A 195 -23.28 3.05 8.93
CA LEU A 195 -22.95 2.94 10.36
C LEU A 195 -24.15 3.22 11.28
N ARG A 196 -25.07 4.11 10.88
CA ARG A 196 -26.26 4.48 11.65
C ARG A 196 -27.34 5.10 10.77
N GLY A 197 -28.60 4.92 11.14
CA GLY A 197 -29.75 5.57 10.52
C GLY A 197 -30.22 4.85 9.26
N THR A 198 -30.81 5.61 8.34
CA THR A 198 -31.17 5.16 6.98
C THR A 198 -30.27 5.87 5.97
N SER A 199 -29.99 5.22 4.83
CA SER A 199 -29.21 5.84 3.76
C SER A 199 -29.77 7.22 3.40
N ALA A 200 -28.93 8.25 3.51
CA ALA A 200 -29.34 9.62 3.25
C ALA A 200 -29.68 9.79 1.77
N ARG A 201 -30.87 10.32 1.48
CA ARG A 201 -31.22 10.81 0.15
C ARG A 201 -30.92 12.29 0.11
N ILE A 202 -30.01 12.72 -0.76
CA ILE A 202 -29.77 14.13 -1.03
C ILE A 202 -30.93 14.60 -1.92
N PRO A 203 -31.92 15.37 -1.42
CA PRO A 203 -33.02 15.86 -2.22
C PRO A 203 -32.50 16.76 -3.33
N ARG A 204 -33.18 16.78 -4.48
CA ARG A 204 -32.78 17.59 -5.64
C ARG A 204 -32.96 19.10 -5.43
N GLY A 205 -33.61 19.54 -4.35
CA GLY A 205 -33.86 20.96 -4.04
C GLY A 205 -33.09 21.45 -2.81
N GLY A 206 -32.82 22.77 -2.77
CA GLY A 206 -32.07 23.44 -1.71
C GLY A 206 -30.57 23.55 -2.00
N LYS A 207 -29.89 24.51 -1.35
CA LYS A 207 -28.43 24.60 -1.36
C LYS A 207 -27.86 23.66 -0.31
N TRP A 208 -26.82 22.92 -0.65
CA TRP A 208 -26.11 22.01 0.26
C TRP A 208 -24.69 22.49 0.49
N LEU A 209 -24.06 22.06 1.59
CA LEU A 209 -22.64 22.26 1.83
C LEU A 209 -21.91 20.92 1.77
N LEU A 210 -20.89 20.83 0.92
CA LEU A 210 -19.98 19.69 0.83
C LEU A 210 -18.64 20.09 1.46
N VAL A 211 -18.24 19.38 2.50
CA VAL A 211 -16.95 19.57 3.17
C VAL A 211 -16.02 18.44 2.75
N LEU A 212 -14.95 18.79 2.03
CA LEU A 212 -13.95 17.85 1.55
C LEU A 212 -12.61 18.06 2.27
N PRO A 213 -11.84 16.99 2.54
CA PRO A 213 -10.47 17.16 3.01
C PRO A 213 -9.59 17.73 1.88
N SER A 214 -8.64 18.61 2.21
CA SER A 214 -7.53 18.94 1.34
C SER A 214 -6.56 17.75 1.34
N LEU A 215 -6.36 17.15 0.17
CA LEU A 215 -5.41 16.07 -0.01
C LEU A 215 -4.05 16.70 -0.33
N GLU A 216 -3.17 16.77 0.66
CA GLU A 216 -1.75 17.01 0.41
C GLU A 216 -1.08 15.63 0.23
N THR A 217 -0.57 15.37 -0.96
CA THR A 217 0.32 14.22 -1.23
C THR A 217 1.69 14.76 -1.60
N THR A 218 2.68 14.57 -0.73
CA THR A 218 4.04 15.11 -0.89
C THR A 218 5.13 14.04 -0.70
N SER A 219 4.87 12.79 -1.12
CA SER A 219 5.93 11.80 -1.28
C SER A 219 6.48 11.86 -2.72
N PRO A 220 7.78 12.12 -2.93
CA PRO A 220 8.39 12.12 -4.26
C PRO A 220 8.59 10.71 -4.84
N VAL A 221 8.26 9.66 -4.08
CA VAL A 221 8.52 8.25 -4.42
C VAL A 221 7.23 7.49 -4.75
N GLU A 222 6.06 8.03 -4.38
CA GLU A 222 4.78 7.55 -4.91
C GLU A 222 4.53 8.21 -6.26
N ASP A 223 3.88 7.48 -7.17
CA ASP A 223 3.21 8.13 -8.27
C ASP A 223 2.25 9.16 -7.67
N PRO A 224 2.28 10.43 -8.10
CA PRO A 224 1.25 11.36 -7.68
C PRO A 224 -0.06 10.73 -8.11
N SER A 225 -0.85 10.24 -7.15
CA SER A 225 -2.28 10.11 -7.38
C SER A 225 -2.75 11.55 -7.30
N PRO A 226 -2.98 12.26 -8.42
CA PRO A 226 -3.70 13.51 -8.33
C PRO A 226 -4.98 13.20 -7.56
N GLY A 227 -5.41 14.11 -6.69
CA GLY A 227 -6.63 13.97 -5.88
C GLY A 227 -7.93 13.88 -6.69
N GLU A 228 -7.86 13.45 -7.95
CA GLU A 228 -8.92 13.31 -8.95
C GLU A 228 -10.12 12.52 -8.42
N LYS A 229 -9.94 11.61 -7.47
CA LYS A 229 -11.03 10.79 -6.91
C LYS A 229 -12.12 11.59 -6.18
N LEU A 230 -11.83 12.79 -5.67
CA LEU A 230 -12.87 13.69 -5.14
C LEU A 230 -13.38 14.69 -6.19
N GLY A 231 -12.67 14.86 -7.30
CA GLY A 231 -13.07 15.73 -8.40
C GLY A 231 -14.31 15.22 -9.13
N GLU A 232 -14.49 13.90 -9.24
CA GLU A 232 -15.72 13.30 -9.79
C GLU A 232 -16.93 13.59 -8.91
N LEU A 233 -16.81 13.36 -7.60
CA LEU A 233 -17.87 13.70 -6.63
C LEU A 233 -18.23 15.18 -6.73
N GLU A 234 -17.21 16.05 -6.71
CA GLU A 234 -17.40 17.49 -6.87
C GLU A 234 -18.11 17.83 -8.20
N SER A 235 -17.70 17.25 -9.32
CA SER A 235 -18.34 17.47 -10.62
C SER A 235 -19.83 17.06 -10.63
N LEU A 236 -20.17 15.94 -9.97
CA LEU A 236 -21.54 15.44 -9.89
C LEU A 236 -22.46 16.32 -9.01
N ILE A 237 -21.92 17.03 -8.02
CA ILE A 237 -22.73 17.75 -7.03
C ILE A 237 -22.44 19.25 -6.90
N LYS A 238 -21.43 19.82 -7.59
CA LYS A 238 -21.04 21.24 -7.50
C LYS A 238 -22.15 22.22 -7.86
N GLU A 239 -23.05 21.85 -8.78
CA GLU A 239 -24.20 22.70 -9.13
C GLU A 239 -25.26 22.73 -8.02
N ARG A 240 -25.14 21.83 -7.03
CA ARG A 240 -26.10 21.60 -5.95
C ARG A 240 -25.51 21.87 -4.57
N CYS A 241 -24.20 21.93 -4.47
CA CYS A 241 -23.47 22.10 -3.23
C CYS A 241 -22.44 23.23 -3.35
N GLU A 242 -22.36 24.08 -2.34
CA GLU A 242 -21.15 24.83 -2.06
C GLU A 242 -20.08 23.88 -1.54
N VAL A 243 -18.82 24.04 -1.96
CA VAL A 243 -17.72 23.15 -1.58
C VAL A 243 -16.73 23.92 -0.71
N ILE A 244 -16.49 23.44 0.50
CA ILE A 244 -15.42 23.93 1.37
C ILE A 244 -14.37 22.84 1.53
N ARG A 245 -13.11 23.21 1.37
CA ARG A 245 -11.97 22.32 1.62
C ARG A 245 -11.33 22.65 2.96
N VAL A 246 -11.19 21.63 3.79
CA VAL A 246 -10.57 21.74 5.12
C VAL A 246 -9.36 20.84 5.21
N SER A 247 -8.36 21.20 6.02
CA SER A 247 -7.23 20.29 6.25
C SER A 247 -7.70 19.01 6.94
N SER A 248 -6.90 17.94 6.85
CA SER A 248 -7.16 16.69 7.57
C SER A 248 -7.11 16.85 9.10
N GLU A 249 -6.54 17.96 9.58
CA GLU A 249 -6.49 18.36 10.99
C GLU A 249 -6.95 19.83 11.08
N PRO A 250 -8.27 20.09 10.94
CA PRO A 250 -8.78 21.43 10.73
C PRO A 250 -8.57 22.32 11.97
N THR A 251 -8.20 23.57 11.73
CA THR A 251 -8.09 24.57 12.80
C THR A 251 -9.47 24.95 13.34
N SER A 252 -9.52 25.55 14.54
CA SER A 252 -10.76 26.09 15.10
C SER A 252 -11.45 27.10 14.17
N GLU A 253 -10.66 27.85 13.38
CA GLU A 253 -11.18 28.77 12.37
C GLU A 253 -11.86 28.04 11.20
N GLN A 254 -11.22 27.00 10.66
CA GLN A 254 -11.80 26.19 9.58
C GLN A 254 -13.09 25.48 10.05
N ILE A 255 -13.11 25.00 11.30
CA ILE A 255 -14.32 24.42 11.90
C ILE A 255 -15.42 25.48 12.01
N ALA A 256 -15.09 26.69 12.48
CA ALA A 256 -16.06 27.78 12.62
C ALA A 256 -16.61 28.25 11.27
N GLU A 257 -15.79 28.26 10.22
CA GLU A 257 -16.20 28.56 8.85
C GLU A 257 -17.22 27.55 8.33
N VAL A 258 -16.91 26.25 8.44
CA VAL A 258 -17.84 25.18 8.07
C VAL A 258 -19.16 25.29 8.85
N ALA A 259 -19.09 25.58 10.16
CA ALA A 259 -20.29 25.74 10.99
C ALA A 259 -21.17 26.91 10.55
N ARG A 260 -20.56 28.05 10.15
CA ARG A 260 -21.31 29.20 9.61
C ARG A 260 -21.97 28.87 8.28
N GLY A 261 -21.26 28.20 7.37
CA GLY A 261 -21.81 27.77 6.09
C GLY A 261 -22.95 26.77 6.27
N ALA A 262 -22.78 25.79 7.16
CA ALA A 262 -23.78 24.76 7.45
C ALA A 262 -25.12 25.34 7.95
N ALA A 263 -25.09 26.47 8.66
CA ALA A 263 -26.30 27.14 9.15
C ALA A 263 -27.14 27.82 8.03
N GLN A 264 -26.57 28.00 6.84
CA GLN A 264 -27.21 28.70 5.71
C GLN A 264 -27.71 27.76 4.61
N VAL A 265 -27.52 26.45 4.77
CA VAL A 265 -27.84 25.42 3.78
C VAL A 265 -28.89 24.44 4.29
N ALA A 266 -29.56 23.75 3.37
CA ALA A 266 -30.58 22.75 3.68
C ALA A 266 -29.98 21.42 4.17
N GLY A 267 -28.70 21.20 3.95
CA GLY A 267 -28.01 19.97 4.33
C GLY A 267 -26.50 20.07 4.22
N LEU A 268 -25.82 19.20 4.97
CA LEU A 268 -24.37 19.14 5.08
C LEU A 268 -23.90 17.72 4.75
N ILE A 269 -22.92 17.62 3.86
CA ILE A 269 -22.20 16.39 3.55
C ILE A 269 -20.75 16.60 3.96
N VAL A 270 -20.22 15.72 4.82
CA VAL A 270 -18.84 15.78 5.27
C VAL A 270 -18.12 14.52 4.82
N ALA A 271 -17.13 14.69 3.94
CA ALA A 271 -16.19 13.63 3.61
C ALA A 271 -15.03 13.68 4.61
N LEU A 272 -14.74 12.54 5.24
CA LEU A 272 -13.61 12.41 6.17
C LEU A 272 -12.61 11.39 5.61
N LYS A 273 -11.32 11.73 5.62
CA LYS A 273 -10.26 10.77 5.32
C LYS A 273 -10.06 9.87 6.55
N GLY A 274 -10.81 8.76 6.59
CA GLY A 274 -10.72 7.75 7.64
C GLY A 274 -11.22 8.23 8.99
N ALA A 275 -12.42 7.80 9.41
CA ALA A 275 -12.86 7.97 10.79
C ALA A 275 -11.94 7.15 11.70
N ARG A 276 -10.96 7.82 12.33
CA ARG A 276 -10.15 7.24 13.39
C ARG A 276 -11.07 7.02 14.60
N LYS A 277 -11.56 5.79 14.78
CA LYS A 277 -12.10 5.34 16.07
C LYS A 277 -10.98 5.29 17.10
#